data_AF-A0A1B8PVD0-F1
#
_entry.id   AF-A0A1B8PVD0-F1
#
_cell.length_a   1.000
_cell.length_b   1.000
_cell.length_c   1.000
_cell.angle_alpha   90.00
_cell.angle_beta   90.00
_cell.angle_gamma   90.00
#
_symmetry.space_group_name_H-M   'P 1'
#
loop_
_entity.id
_entity.type
_entity.pdbx_description
1 polymer ?
#
loop_
_entity_poly.entity_id
_entity_poly.type
_entity_poly.pdbx_seq_one_letter_code
_entity_poly.pdbx_strand_id
1 'polypeptide(L)'
;MKSATGLTGSGSRDWVLQRISAVVLALYSVVLVGFFLFNQVDYQAWHGFMMSLPMKLFSLVAILSLVFHAWVGMWTVFTDYVKSSGLRIALQGVVIVAILAYLFWGVMIFW
;
A
#
# COMPACT_ATOMS: atom_id res chain seq x y z
N MET A 1 -21.89 -4.21 -15.49
CA MET A 1 -21.71 -2.75 -15.53
C MET A 1 -20.30 -2.42 -15.08
N LYS A 2 -19.56 -1.56 -15.80
CA LYS A 2 -18.23 -1.10 -15.37
C LYS A 2 -18.42 0.01 -14.33
N SER A 3 -17.73 -0.06 -13.19
CA SER A 3 -17.72 1.04 -12.21
C SER A 3 -16.80 2.15 -12.70
N ALA A 4 -17.29 3.40 -12.68
CA ALA A 4 -16.49 4.57 -13.03
C ALA A 4 -15.40 4.88 -12.00
N THR A 5 -15.55 4.41 -10.76
CA THR A 5 -14.57 4.60 -9.69
C THR A 5 -13.76 3.34 -9.36
N GLY A 6 -13.96 2.24 -10.11
CA GLY A 6 -13.10 1.05 -9.95
C GLY A 6 -11.73 1.27 -10.60
N LEU A 7 -10.70 0.57 -10.12
CA LEU A 7 -9.32 0.80 -10.58
C LEU A 7 -9.13 0.50 -12.07
N THR A 8 -9.52 -0.69 -12.53
CA THR A 8 -9.34 -1.10 -13.94
C THR A 8 -10.66 -1.23 -14.71
N GLY A 9 -11.79 -1.09 -14.02
CA GLY A 9 -13.11 -1.37 -14.57
C GLY A 9 -13.38 -2.87 -14.84
N SER A 10 -12.49 -3.77 -14.37
CA SER A 10 -12.63 -5.23 -14.48
C SER A 10 -12.33 -5.91 -13.15
N GLY A 11 -13.35 -6.54 -12.56
CA GLY A 11 -13.21 -7.21 -11.26
C GLY A 11 -12.12 -8.29 -11.24
N SER A 12 -11.89 -9.02 -12.34
CA SER A 12 -10.83 -10.03 -12.43
C SER A 12 -9.43 -9.43 -12.39
N ARG A 13 -9.22 -8.26 -13.01
CA ARG A 13 -7.93 -7.56 -13.01
C ARG A 13 -7.66 -6.96 -11.62
N ASP A 14 -8.68 -6.33 -11.04
CA ASP A 14 -8.59 -5.78 -9.68
C ASP A 14 -8.32 -6.88 -8.65
N TRP A 15 -8.94 -8.06 -8.84
CA TRP A 15 -8.68 -9.25 -8.03
C TRP A 15 -7.22 -9.69 -8.10
N VAL A 16 -6.63 -9.78 -9.30
CA VAL A 16 -5.21 -10.16 -9.48
C VAL A 16 -4.27 -9.14 -8.84
N LEU A 17 -4.51 -7.85 -9.06
CA LEU A 17 -3.73 -6.77 -8.46
C LEU A 17 -3.75 -6.83 -6.93
N GLN A 18 -4.91 -7.15 -6.33
CA GLN A 18 -5.01 -7.33 -4.88
C GLN A 18 -4.12 -8.46 -4.36
N ARG A 19 -4.00 -9.59 -5.09
CA ARG A 19 -3.21 -10.75 -4.64
C ARG A 19 -1.72 -10.50 -4.80
N ILE A 20 -1.30 -9.97 -5.94
CA ILE A 20 0.11 -9.66 -6.19
C ILE A 20 0.60 -8.65 -5.15
N SER A 21 -0.14 -7.56 -4.93
CA SER A 21 0.21 -6.57 -3.91
C SER A 21 0.21 -7.16 -2.50
N ALA A 22 -0.73 -8.04 -2.17
CA ALA A 22 -0.76 -8.71 -0.86
C ALA A 22 0.50 -9.56 -0.61
N VAL A 23 0.96 -10.31 -1.61
CA VAL A 23 2.18 -11.13 -1.50
C VAL A 23 3.40 -10.24 -1.27
N VAL A 24 3.54 -9.14 -2.02
CA VAL A 24 4.64 -8.19 -1.82
C VAL A 24 4.63 -7.61 -0.41
N LEU A 25 3.46 -7.15 0.06
CA LEU A 25 3.32 -6.58 1.40
C LEU A 25 3.59 -7.61 2.51
N ALA A 26 3.17 -8.86 2.32
CA ALA A 26 3.44 -9.94 3.25
C ALA A 26 4.95 -10.23 3.35
N LEU A 27 5.65 -10.33 2.21
CA LEU A 27 7.10 -10.52 2.18
C LEU A 27 7.83 -9.35 2.86
N TYR A 28 7.41 -8.12 2.57
CA TYR A 28 7.98 -6.92 3.20
C TYR A 28 7.80 -6.94 4.72
N SER A 29 6.62 -7.34 5.18
CA SER A 29 6.31 -7.50 6.60
C SER A 29 7.18 -8.57 7.26
N VAL A 30 7.37 -9.72 6.61
CA VAL A 30 8.25 -10.80 7.11
C VAL A 30 9.69 -10.32 7.24
N VAL A 31 10.20 -9.56 6.27
CA VAL A 31 11.56 -9.00 6.32
C VAL A 31 11.71 -8.00 7.48
N LEU A 32 10.74 -7.10 7.69
CA LEU A 32 10.76 -6.18 8.84
C LEU A 32 10.67 -6.92 10.18
N VAL A 33 9.77 -7.91 10.30
CA VAL A 33 9.67 -8.74 11.50
C VAL A 33 10.98 -9.48 11.75
N GLY A 34 11.61 -10.04 10.71
CA GLY A 34 12.93 -10.66 10.80
C GLY A 34 14.00 -9.69 11.30
N PHE A 35 14.00 -8.45 10.83
CA PHE A 35 14.92 -7.42 11.36
C PHE A 35 14.76 -7.26 12.88
N PHE A 36 13.53 -7.07 13.35
CA PHE A 36 13.24 -6.86 14.77
C PHE A 36 13.49 -8.10 15.65
N LEU A 37 13.36 -9.31 15.12
CA LEU A 37 13.58 -10.55 15.87
C LEU A 37 15.05 -10.94 15.97
N PHE A 38 15.88 -10.61 14.98
CA PHE A 38 17.25 -11.13 14.86
C PHE A 38 18.35 -10.08 15.00
N ASN A 39 18.01 -8.79 15.17
CA ASN A 39 19.00 -7.71 15.28
C ASN A 39 18.79 -6.91 16.57
N GLN A 40 19.89 -6.34 17.07
CA GLN A 40 19.81 -5.30 18.07
C GLN A 40 19.17 -4.04 17.44
N VAL A 41 18.11 -3.54 18.06
CA VAL A 41 17.36 -2.40 17.54
C VAL A 41 17.94 -1.12 18.14
N ASP A 42 18.91 -0.55 17.43
CA ASP A 42 19.41 0.79 17.68
C ASP A 42 19.36 1.64 16.40
N TYR A 43 19.65 2.94 16.54
CA TYR A 43 19.61 3.88 15.42
C TYR A 43 20.54 3.46 14.28
N GLN A 44 21.76 3.01 14.59
CA GLN A 44 22.78 2.71 13.59
C GLN A 44 22.40 1.46 12.80
N ALA A 45 21.96 0.40 13.48
CA ALA A 45 21.48 -0.84 12.86
C ALA A 45 20.24 -0.58 11.99
N TRP A 46 19.26 0.17 12.51
CA TRP A 46 18.04 0.51 11.78
C TRP A 46 18.32 1.35 10.53
N HIS A 47 19.08 2.43 10.70
CA HIS A 47 19.43 3.31 9.59
C HIS A 47 20.25 2.57 8.53
N GLY A 48 21.25 1.78 8.93
CA GLY A 48 22.07 0.98 8.01
C GLY A 48 21.25 -0.04 7.22
N PHE A 49 20.29 -0.70 7.86
CA PHE A 49 19.37 -1.63 7.21
C PHE A 49 18.42 -0.93 6.24
N MET A 50 17.66 0.06 6.73
CA MET A 50 16.61 0.73 5.95
C MET A 50 17.14 1.58 4.79
N MET A 51 18.33 2.18 4.94
CA MET A 51 18.96 3.01 3.91
C MET A 51 19.88 2.23 2.95
N SER A 52 20.03 0.92 3.15
CA SER A 52 20.69 0.06 2.16
C SER A 52 19.90 0.07 0.84
N LEU A 53 20.61 -0.03 -0.29
CA LEU A 53 19.97 -0.02 -1.61
C LEU A 53 18.88 -1.11 -1.77
N PRO A 54 19.08 -2.37 -1.34
CA PRO A 54 18.03 -3.39 -1.43
C PRO A 54 16.78 -3.01 -0.65
N MET A 55 16.94 -2.47 0.56
CA MET A 55 15.81 -2.12 1.41
C MET A 55 15.09 -0.86 0.91
N LYS A 56 15.81 0.15 0.40
CA LYS A 56 15.21 1.31 -0.26
C LYS A 56 14.36 0.91 -1.47
N LEU A 57 14.87 0.02 -2.32
CA LEU A 57 14.13 -0.50 -3.47
C LEU A 57 12.92 -1.32 -3.02
N PHE A 58 13.08 -2.19 -2.02
CA PHE A 58 11.99 -3.03 -1.54
C PHE A 58 10.89 -2.20 -0.87
N SER A 59 11.25 -1.19 -0.08
CA SER A 59 10.31 -0.22 0.50
C SER A 59 9.53 0.52 -0.57
N LEU A 60 10.18 0.97 -1.65
CA LEU A 60 9.50 1.64 -2.76
C LEU A 60 8.48 0.70 -3.45
N VAL A 61 8.87 -0.55 -3.70
CA VAL A 61 7.96 -1.57 -4.27
C VAL A 61 6.80 -1.90 -3.31
N ALA A 62 7.05 -1.95 -2.01
CA ALA A 62 6.02 -2.17 -0.99
C ALA A 62 5.04 -0.99 -0.91
N ILE A 63 5.52 0.25 -0.98
CA ILE A 63 4.67 1.45 -1.01
C ILE A 63 3.80 1.48 -2.28
N LEU A 64 4.37 1.17 -3.44
CA LEU A 64 3.58 1.05 -4.68
C LEU A 64 2.52 -0.06 -4.57
N SER A 65 2.88 -1.19 -3.95
CA SER A 65 1.94 -2.29 -3.68
C SER A 65 0.83 -1.85 -2.73
N LEU A 66 1.14 -1.06 -1.70
CA LEU A 66 0.17 -0.49 -0.77
C LEU A 66 -0.84 0.42 -1.50
N VAL A 67 -0.41 1.23 -2.45
CA VAL A 67 -1.31 2.09 -3.26
C VAL A 67 -2.39 1.24 -3.93
N PHE A 68 -2.01 0.16 -4.63
CA PHE A 68 -2.97 -0.73 -5.29
C PHE A 68 -3.83 -1.50 -4.29
N HIS A 69 -3.22 -2.08 -3.25
CA HIS A 69 -3.89 -2.91 -2.26
C HIS A 69 -4.93 -2.14 -1.46
N ALA A 70 -4.56 -0.95 -0.98
CA ALA A 70 -5.42 -0.08 -0.21
C ALA A 70 -6.56 0.47 -1.06
N TRP A 71 -6.29 0.87 -2.31
CA TRP A 71 -7.35 1.37 -3.19
C TRP A 71 -8.41 0.31 -3.49
N VAL A 72 -8.02 -0.86 -3.98
CA VAL A 72 -8.99 -1.93 -4.31
C VAL A 72 -9.72 -2.41 -3.05
N GLY A 73 -9.02 -2.57 -1.93
CA GLY A 73 -9.61 -2.96 -0.65
C GLY A 73 -10.65 -1.95 -0.16
N MET A 74 -10.27 -0.68 -0.03
CA MET A 74 -11.18 0.37 0.47
C MET A 74 -12.31 0.68 -0.51
N TRP A 75 -12.05 0.63 -1.82
CA TRP A 75 -13.11 0.76 -2.82
C TRP A 75 -14.18 -0.30 -2.60
N THR A 76 -13.78 -1.58 -2.42
CA THR A 76 -14.70 -2.70 -2.17
C THR A 76 -15.51 -2.49 -0.89
N VAL A 77 -14.82 -2.17 0.22
CA VAL A 77 -15.49 -1.89 1.51
C VAL A 77 -16.52 -0.77 1.36
N PHE A 78 -16.17 0.33 0.69
CA PHE A 78 -17.08 1.46 0.56
C PHE A 78 -18.25 1.17 -0.37
N THR A 79 -18.06 0.42 -1.45
CA THR A 79 -19.18 0.04 -2.33
C THR A 79 -20.14 -0.94 -1.67
N ASP A 80 -19.63 -1.81 -0.78
CA ASP A 80 -20.45 -2.81 -0.11
C ASP A 80 -21.25 -2.19 1.04
N TYR A 81 -20.61 -1.33 1.85
CA TYR A 81 -21.20 -0.87 3.11
C TYR A 81 -21.69 0.59 3.09
N VAL A 82 -21.14 1.48 2.26
CA VAL A 82 -21.55 2.91 2.24
C VAL A 82 -22.61 3.14 1.19
N LYS A 83 -23.87 3.25 1.62
CA LYS A 83 -25.04 3.40 0.74
C LYS A 83 -25.20 4.81 0.16
N SER A 84 -24.86 5.84 0.93
CA SER A 84 -24.91 7.23 0.47
C SER A 84 -23.81 7.49 -0.57
N SER A 85 -24.22 7.83 -1.80
CA SER A 85 -23.28 8.07 -2.91
C SER A 85 -22.35 9.25 -2.65
N GLY A 86 -22.86 10.35 -2.08
CA GLY A 86 -22.04 11.53 -1.76
C GLY A 86 -20.96 11.22 -0.72
N LEU A 87 -21.34 10.51 0.36
CA LEU A 87 -20.39 10.09 1.39
C LEU A 87 -19.35 9.12 0.83
N ARG A 88 -19.77 8.16 0.00
CA ARG A 88 -18.86 7.19 -0.62
C ARG A 88 -17.79 7.88 -1.48
N ILE A 89 -18.19 8.85 -2.30
CA ILE A 89 -17.24 9.61 -3.14
C ILE A 89 -16.27 10.41 -2.28
N ALA A 90 -16.75 11.06 -1.22
CA ALA A 90 -15.89 11.79 -0.29
C ALA A 90 -14.86 10.87 0.38
N LEU A 91 -15.29 9.72 0.89
CA LEU A 91 -14.40 8.73 1.53
C LEU A 91 -13.38 8.14 0.54
N GLN A 92 -13.81 7.83 -0.69
CA GLN A 92 -12.90 7.39 -1.75
C GLN A 92 -11.86 8.47 -2.07
N GLY A 93 -12.26 9.75 -2.12
CA GLY A 93 -11.34 10.88 -2.28
C GLY A 93 -10.31 10.99 -1.16
N VAL A 94 -10.74 10.85 0.11
CA VAL A 94 -9.84 10.84 1.27
C VAL A 94 -8.81 9.70 1.16
N VAL A 95 -9.23 8.49 0.78
CA VAL A 95 -8.31 7.37 0.58
C VAL A 95 -7.29 7.66 -0.50
N ILE A 96 -7.70 8.23 -1.65
CA ILE A 96 -6.78 8.61 -2.74
C ILE A 96 -5.74 9.62 -2.23
N VAL A 97 -6.16 10.65 -1.51
CA VAL A 97 -5.24 11.65 -0.96
C VAL A 97 -4.26 11.00 0.03
N ALA A 98 -4.75 10.13 0.91
CA ALA A 98 -3.91 9.45 1.89
C ALA A 98 -2.86 8.53 1.24
N ILE A 99 -3.25 7.70 0.26
CA ILE A 99 -2.29 6.79 -0.40
C ILE A 99 -1.27 7.55 -1.25
N LEU A 100 -1.64 8.69 -1.85
CA LEU A 100 -0.70 9.56 -2.55
C LEU A 100 0.26 10.23 -1.56
N ALA A 101 -0.23 10.72 -0.42
CA ALA A 101 0.61 11.27 0.63
C ALA A 101 1.63 10.23 1.12
N TYR A 102 1.21 8.98 1.36
CA TYR A 102 2.13 7.90 1.74
C TYR A 102 3.14 7.58 0.64
N LEU A 103 2.74 7.60 -0.63
CA LEU A 103 3.65 7.38 -1.75
C LEU A 103 4.75 8.45 -1.79
N PHE A 104 4.37 9.73 -1.84
CA PHE A 104 5.35 10.82 -1.93
C PHE A 104 6.19 10.94 -0.67
N TRP A 105 5.59 10.81 0.51
CA TRP A 105 6.33 10.86 1.76
C TRP A 105 7.34 9.72 1.89
N GLY A 106 6.95 8.51 1.49
CA GLY A 106 7.88 7.38 1.45
C GLY A 106 9.03 7.61 0.47
N VAL A 107 8.77 8.17 -0.72
CA VAL A 107 9.85 8.55 -1.66
C VAL A 107 10.80 9.55 -1.02
N MET A 108 10.30 10.61 -0.38
CA MET A 108 11.14 11.62 0.30
C MET A 108 11.96 11.06 1.48
N ILE A 109 11.47 10.02 2.15
CA ILE A 109 12.19 9.37 3.26
C ILE A 109 13.38 8.58 2.72
N PHE A 110 13.19 7.85 1.62
CA PHE A 110 14.20 6.94 1.10
C PHE A 110 15.15 7.59 0.09
N TRP A 111 14.78 8.66 -0.60
CA TRP A 111 15.53 9.27 -1.73
C TRP A 111 15.63 10.78 -1.61
#